data_AF-A0A432SMA8-F1
#
_entry.id   AF-A0A432SMA8-F1
#
_cell.length_a   1.000
_cell.length_b   1.000
_cell.length_c   1.000
_cell.angle_alpha   90.00
_cell.angle_beta   90.00
_cell.angle_gamma   90.00
#
_symmetry.space_group_name_H-M   'P 1'
#
loop_
_entity.id
_entity.type
_entity.pdbx_description
1 polymer ?
#
loop_
_entity_poly.entity_id
_entity_poly.type
_entity_poly.pdbx_seq_one_letter_code
_entity_poly.pdbx_strand_id
1 'polypeptide(L)'
;YLSDANLAELNAILEQGLRRVPKGTPFYEHYLALFPGIDYIRLIRGRAFRGRARVKKRFLDFLAAHPDLTHIAEGVSAENMVKVLTLKHKKALPPKVAAGLKEGRDWFSYQEYQLELCCADIVEDHEASDGVSAVMPGSSKEWGFSLKVMNLPKGVWDVYADVKIEMDKKNLFDGARWALRYGIEPGVAKGIKLRANFSKGYRPVKIGTIDTATDAPDFVWLSPPGNSVVSKVYVDRIYFVKRR
;
A
#
# COMPACT_ATOMS: atom_id res chain seq x y z
N TYR A 1 -7.43 -17.98 6.84
CA TYR A 1 -7.41 -16.60 6.31
C TYR A 1 -8.75 -16.28 5.65
N LEU A 2 -9.36 -15.12 5.95
CA LEU A 2 -10.59 -14.69 5.27
C LEU A 2 -10.28 -14.39 3.80
N SER A 3 -10.96 -15.03 2.85
CA SER A 3 -10.85 -14.68 1.42
C SER A 3 -11.76 -13.50 1.07
N ASP A 4 -11.55 -12.88 -0.10
CA ASP A 4 -12.48 -11.85 -0.61
C ASP A 4 -13.91 -12.39 -0.79
N ALA A 5 -14.03 -13.68 -1.15
CA ALA A 5 -15.32 -14.36 -1.23
C ALA A 5 -15.99 -14.45 0.14
N ASN A 6 -15.24 -14.84 1.20
CA ASN A 6 -15.78 -14.89 2.56
C ASN A 6 -16.18 -13.49 3.06
N LEU A 7 -15.39 -12.46 2.76
CA LEU A 7 -15.72 -11.07 3.15
C LEU A 7 -16.97 -10.56 2.42
N ALA A 8 -17.15 -10.93 1.15
CA ALA A 8 -18.35 -10.59 0.39
C ALA A 8 -19.60 -11.29 0.95
N GLU A 9 -19.47 -12.57 1.29
CA GLU A 9 -20.53 -13.38 1.90
C GLU A 9 -20.93 -12.85 3.27
N LEU A 10 -19.97 -12.58 4.16
CA LEU A 10 -20.22 -12.00 5.49
C LEU A 10 -20.96 -10.65 5.37
N ASN A 11 -20.52 -9.78 4.46
CA ASN A 11 -21.22 -8.52 4.24
C ASN A 11 -22.65 -8.74 3.70
N ALA A 12 -22.87 -9.72 2.82
CA ALA A 12 -24.20 -10.03 2.32
C ALA A 12 -25.14 -10.53 3.43
N ILE A 13 -24.64 -11.36 4.35
CA ILE A 13 -25.39 -11.84 5.53
C ILE A 13 -25.80 -10.64 6.41
N LEU A 14 -24.86 -9.75 6.74
CA LEU A 14 -25.18 -8.57 7.55
C LEU A 14 -26.17 -7.62 6.85
N GLU A 15 -26.02 -7.40 5.54
CA GLU A 15 -26.95 -6.57 4.76
C GLU A 15 -28.35 -7.21 4.67
N GLN A 16 -28.45 -8.54 4.65
CA GLN A 16 -29.73 -9.23 4.71
C GLN A 16 -30.38 -9.09 6.09
N GLY A 17 -29.61 -9.23 7.16
CA GLY A 17 -30.09 -9.01 8.53
C GLY A 17 -30.57 -7.58 8.76
N LEU A 18 -29.74 -6.58 8.41
CA LEU A 18 -30.07 -5.16 8.55
C LEU A 18 -31.37 -4.78 7.81
N ARG A 19 -31.65 -5.39 6.65
CA ARG A 19 -32.90 -5.17 5.88
C ARG A 19 -34.15 -5.75 6.53
N ARG A 20 -33.99 -6.76 7.40
CA ARG A 20 -35.11 -7.43 8.09
C ARG A 20 -35.42 -6.81 9.45
N VAL A 21 -34.56 -5.93 9.95
CA VAL A 21 -34.71 -5.30 11.26
C VAL A 21 -35.22 -3.87 11.11
N PRO A 22 -36.30 -3.47 11.81
CA PRO A 22 -36.79 -2.09 11.75
C PRO A 22 -35.76 -1.09 12.28
N LYS A 23 -35.61 0.04 11.59
CA LYS A 23 -34.76 1.16 12.02
C LYS A 23 -35.16 1.68 13.39
N GLY A 24 -34.17 2.14 14.17
CA GLY A 24 -34.39 2.69 15.52
C GLY A 24 -34.61 1.64 16.60
N THR A 25 -34.47 0.35 16.29
CA THR A 25 -34.50 -0.72 17.29
C THR A 25 -33.08 -1.05 17.78
N PRO A 26 -32.91 -1.57 19.02
CA PRO A 26 -31.61 -2.03 19.50
C PRO A 26 -30.98 -3.10 18.59
N PHE A 27 -31.80 -3.93 17.94
CA PHE A 27 -31.33 -4.91 16.97
C PHE A 27 -30.74 -4.25 15.72
N TYR A 28 -31.30 -3.13 15.27
CA TYR A 28 -30.79 -2.40 14.10
C TYR A 28 -29.40 -1.82 14.40
N GLU A 29 -29.26 -1.20 15.57
CA GLU A 29 -27.96 -0.69 16.05
C GLU A 29 -26.96 -1.81 16.27
N HIS A 30 -27.39 -2.97 16.78
CA HIS A 30 -26.54 -4.15 16.90
C HIS A 30 -26.00 -4.61 15.54
N TYR A 31 -26.85 -4.68 14.50
CA TYR A 31 -26.37 -5.01 13.16
C TYR A 31 -25.39 -3.96 12.61
N LEU A 32 -25.64 -2.66 12.85
CA LEU A 32 -24.71 -1.60 12.47
C LEU A 32 -23.35 -1.77 13.14
N ALA A 33 -23.31 -2.14 14.43
CA ALA A 33 -22.07 -2.34 15.19
C ALA A 33 -21.22 -3.52 14.69
N LEU A 34 -21.78 -4.46 13.91
CA LEU A 34 -21.03 -5.58 13.32
C LEU A 34 -20.29 -5.22 12.03
N PHE A 35 -20.68 -4.13 11.35
CA PHE A 35 -20.07 -3.74 10.07
C PHE A 35 -18.64 -3.20 10.17
N PRO A 36 -18.26 -2.35 11.16
CA PRO A 36 -16.96 -1.68 11.15
C PRO A 36 -15.76 -2.61 10.96
N GLY A 37 -15.75 -3.79 11.60
CA GLY A 37 -14.65 -4.75 11.44
C GLY A 37 -14.52 -5.30 10.02
N ILE A 38 -15.64 -5.66 9.39
CA ILE A 38 -15.66 -6.17 8.01
C ILE A 38 -15.35 -5.04 7.03
N ASP A 39 -15.94 -3.87 7.25
CA ASP A 39 -15.74 -2.70 6.41
C ASP A 39 -14.27 -2.28 6.41
N TYR A 40 -13.63 -2.23 7.58
CA TYR A 40 -12.19 -2.00 7.71
C TYR A 40 -11.38 -2.98 6.85
N ILE A 41 -11.57 -4.30 7.04
CA ILE A 41 -10.81 -5.32 6.31
C ILE A 41 -11.03 -5.21 4.79
N ARG A 42 -12.27 -4.97 4.35
CA ARG A 42 -12.58 -4.80 2.92
C ARG A 42 -11.97 -3.53 2.36
N LEU A 43 -11.99 -2.44 3.13
CA LEU A 43 -11.49 -1.15 2.69
C LEU A 43 -9.97 -1.14 2.52
N ILE A 44 -9.24 -1.80 3.42
CA ILE A 44 -7.77 -1.93 3.34
C ILE A 44 -7.32 -2.93 2.26
N ARG A 45 -8.06 -4.02 2.01
CA ARG A 45 -7.61 -5.09 1.11
C ARG A 45 -7.78 -4.83 -0.38
N GLY A 46 -8.74 -4.00 -0.79
CA GLY A 46 -9.05 -3.88 -2.22
C GLY A 46 -9.70 -2.58 -2.61
N ARG A 47 -9.11 -1.87 -3.59
CA ARG A 47 -9.67 -0.62 -4.13
C ARG A 47 -10.90 -0.80 -5.01
N ALA A 48 -11.14 -1.98 -5.56
CA ALA A 48 -12.24 -2.21 -6.50
C ALA A 48 -13.05 -3.45 -6.12
N PHE A 49 -14.16 -3.23 -5.40
CA PHE A 49 -15.18 -4.25 -5.19
C PHE A 49 -16.57 -3.64 -5.30
N ARG A 50 -17.54 -4.47 -5.70
CA ARG A 50 -18.95 -4.04 -5.83
C ARG A 50 -19.46 -3.52 -4.49
N GLY A 51 -19.95 -2.28 -4.48
CA GLY A 51 -20.49 -1.64 -3.27
C GLY A 51 -19.46 -0.93 -2.39
N ARG A 52 -18.20 -0.76 -2.82
CA ARG A 52 -17.17 -0.04 -2.05
C ARG A 52 -17.60 1.34 -1.60
N ALA A 53 -18.30 2.11 -2.44
CA ALA A 53 -18.78 3.45 -2.06
C ALA A 53 -19.72 3.41 -0.84
N ARG A 54 -20.60 2.41 -0.77
CA ARG A 54 -21.51 2.20 0.37
C ARG A 54 -20.73 1.80 1.63
N VAL A 55 -19.81 0.85 1.49
CA VAL A 55 -18.93 0.40 2.58
C VAL A 55 -18.10 1.56 3.13
N LYS A 56 -17.45 2.32 2.25
CA LYS A 56 -16.68 3.53 2.61
C LYS A 56 -17.57 4.54 3.33
N LYS A 57 -18.76 4.83 2.82
CA LYS A 57 -19.67 5.78 3.47
C LYS A 57 -20.05 5.31 4.86
N ARG A 58 -20.53 4.06 5.01
CA ARG A 58 -20.92 3.49 6.30
C ARG A 58 -19.78 3.52 7.31
N PHE A 59 -18.57 3.20 6.87
CA PHE A 59 -17.40 3.23 7.73
C PHE A 59 -17.00 4.65 8.15
N LEU A 60 -17.04 5.62 7.24
CA LEU A 60 -16.81 7.04 7.58
C LEU A 60 -17.89 7.59 8.53
N ASP A 61 -19.16 7.22 8.31
CA ASP A 61 -20.25 7.57 9.21
C ASP A 61 -20.01 6.98 10.61
N PHE A 62 -19.52 5.73 10.71
CA PHE A 62 -19.15 5.10 11.97
C PHE A 62 -18.03 5.88 12.70
N LEU A 63 -16.96 6.25 11.99
CA LEU A 63 -15.85 7.03 12.58
C LEU A 63 -16.32 8.40 13.06
N ALA A 64 -17.18 9.07 12.28
CA ALA A 64 -17.74 10.37 12.65
C ALA A 64 -18.64 10.29 13.90
N ALA A 65 -19.32 9.16 14.12
CA ALA A 65 -20.15 8.93 15.30
C ALA A 65 -19.36 8.60 16.58
N HIS A 66 -18.06 8.26 16.46
CA HIS A 66 -17.19 7.86 17.58
C HIS A 66 -15.91 8.71 17.61
N PRO A 67 -16.00 10.03 17.92
CA PRO A 67 -14.83 10.92 17.93
C PRO A 67 -13.81 10.59 19.02
N ASP A 68 -14.19 9.79 20.02
CA ASP A 68 -13.36 9.25 21.09
C ASP A 68 -12.52 8.02 20.66
N LEU A 69 -12.87 7.41 19.53
CA LEU A 69 -12.14 6.28 18.97
C LEU A 69 -10.80 6.74 18.38
N THR A 70 -9.72 6.53 19.12
CA THR A 70 -8.38 6.95 18.67
C THR A 70 -7.75 5.98 17.65
N HIS A 71 -8.06 4.68 17.75
CA HIS A 71 -7.46 3.62 16.94
C HIS A 71 -8.50 2.62 16.43
N ILE A 72 -8.33 2.16 15.19
CA ILE A 72 -9.17 1.15 14.53
C ILE A 72 -8.51 -0.23 14.54
N ALA A 73 -7.19 -0.24 14.53
CA ALA A 73 -6.36 -1.43 14.66
C ALA A 73 -5.02 -1.03 15.30
N GLU A 74 -4.22 -2.03 15.68
CA GLU A 74 -2.85 -1.83 16.13
C GLU A 74 -2.07 -1.01 15.10
N GLY A 75 -1.51 0.14 15.53
CA GLY A 75 -0.77 1.04 14.66
C GLY A 75 -1.61 1.87 13.66
N VAL A 76 -2.95 1.77 13.68
CA VAL A 76 -3.83 2.47 12.74
C VAL A 76 -4.79 3.40 13.48
N SER A 77 -4.51 4.71 13.44
CA SER A 77 -5.38 5.71 14.05
C SER A 77 -6.65 5.97 13.21
N ALA A 78 -7.75 6.33 13.88
CA ALA A 78 -9.01 6.67 13.22
C ALA A 78 -8.85 7.91 12.30
N GLU A 79 -8.11 8.92 12.77
CA GLU A 79 -7.82 10.13 11.99
C GLU A 79 -7.08 9.80 10.69
N ASN A 80 -6.04 8.96 10.76
CA ASN A 80 -5.29 8.54 9.57
C ASN A 80 -6.20 7.75 8.62
N MET A 81 -7.07 6.90 9.15
CA MET A 81 -8.02 6.14 8.33
C MET A 81 -9.00 7.05 7.58
N VAL A 82 -9.53 8.11 8.22
CA VAL A 82 -10.34 9.12 7.51
C VAL A 82 -9.53 9.77 6.40
N LYS A 83 -8.31 10.23 6.69
CA LYS A 83 -7.42 10.84 5.69
C LYS A 83 -7.25 9.93 4.48
N VAL A 84 -6.75 8.71 4.70
CA VAL A 84 -6.52 7.70 3.65
C VAL A 84 -7.77 7.41 2.83
N LEU A 85 -8.92 7.22 3.49
CA LEU A 85 -10.15 6.92 2.77
C LEU A 85 -10.64 8.11 1.95
N THR A 86 -10.32 9.35 2.31
CA THR A 86 -10.77 10.55 1.59
C THR A 86 -9.88 10.97 0.42
N LEU A 87 -8.68 10.38 0.29
CA LEU A 87 -7.74 10.68 -0.80
C LEU A 87 -8.36 10.44 -2.18
N LYS A 88 -8.02 11.30 -3.13
CA LYS A 88 -8.50 11.21 -4.51
C LYS A 88 -7.56 10.33 -5.34
N HIS A 89 -8.04 9.14 -5.66
CA HIS A 89 -7.35 8.24 -6.58
C HIS A 89 -7.80 8.46 -8.03
N LYS A 90 -6.85 8.42 -8.96
CA LYS A 90 -7.08 8.26 -10.40
C LYS A 90 -6.71 6.82 -10.82
N LYS A 91 -7.13 6.40 -12.01
CA LYS A 91 -6.72 5.10 -12.55
C LYS A 91 -5.21 5.10 -12.80
N ALA A 92 -4.48 4.18 -12.17
CA ALA A 92 -3.06 4.00 -12.40
C ALA A 92 -2.78 3.57 -13.85
N LEU A 93 -1.82 4.24 -14.49
CA LEU A 93 -1.31 3.82 -15.80
C LEU A 93 -0.25 2.72 -15.63
N PRO A 94 -0.11 1.79 -16.59
CA PRO A 94 0.98 0.83 -16.56
C PRO A 94 2.37 1.50 -16.43
N PRO A 95 3.31 0.93 -15.65
CA PRO A 95 4.67 1.44 -15.59
C PRO A 95 5.32 1.33 -16.97
N LYS A 96 6.24 2.24 -17.27
CA LYS A 96 6.95 2.25 -18.57
C LYS A 96 7.61 0.90 -18.88
N VAL A 97 8.12 0.22 -17.85
CA VAL A 97 8.76 -1.10 -17.98
C VAL A 97 7.77 -2.20 -18.40
N ALA A 98 6.48 -2.02 -18.12
CA ALA A 98 5.40 -2.95 -18.51
C ALA A 98 4.56 -2.42 -19.69
N ALA A 99 5.03 -1.42 -20.43
CA ALA A 99 4.29 -0.87 -21.56
C ALA A 99 3.98 -1.97 -22.60
N GLY A 100 2.71 -2.09 -22.97
CA GLY A 100 2.23 -3.10 -23.92
C GLY A 100 2.09 -4.53 -23.36
N LEU A 101 2.37 -4.75 -22.08
CA LEU A 101 2.18 -6.04 -21.41
C LEU A 101 0.78 -6.17 -20.80
N LYS A 102 0.25 -7.40 -20.69
CA LYS A 102 -1.07 -7.65 -20.11
C LYS A 102 -0.98 -7.75 -18.58
N GLU A 103 -1.69 -6.86 -17.89
CA GLU A 103 -1.80 -6.90 -16.42
C GLU A 103 -2.49 -8.18 -15.97
N GLY A 104 -2.04 -8.78 -14.87
CA GLY A 104 -2.55 -10.04 -14.33
C GLY A 104 -1.99 -11.30 -15.01
N ARG A 105 -1.17 -11.14 -16.07
CA ARG A 105 -0.51 -12.25 -16.77
C ARG A 105 0.98 -12.03 -16.94
N ASP A 106 1.33 -10.90 -17.55
CA ASP A 106 2.70 -10.54 -17.91
C ASP A 106 3.32 -9.57 -16.89
N TRP A 107 2.48 -8.91 -16.08
CA TRP A 107 2.92 -8.07 -14.97
C TRP A 107 1.82 -7.93 -13.90
N PHE A 108 2.23 -7.60 -12.69
CA PHE A 108 1.38 -7.33 -11.53
C PHE A 108 1.84 -6.05 -10.84
N SER A 109 0.91 -5.24 -10.33
CA SER A 109 1.22 -4.02 -9.58
C SER A 109 0.49 -3.98 -8.25
N TYR A 110 1.21 -3.54 -7.23
CA TYR A 110 0.76 -3.39 -5.87
C TYR A 110 1.02 -1.94 -5.47
N GLN A 111 -0.06 -1.22 -5.24
CA GLN A 111 -0.05 0.18 -4.88
C GLN A 111 0.15 0.31 -3.35
N GLU A 112 0.33 1.52 -2.86
CA GLU A 112 0.70 1.82 -1.48
C GLU A 112 -0.24 1.25 -0.41
N TYR A 113 -1.54 1.19 -0.66
CA TYR A 113 -2.53 0.56 0.24
C TYR A 113 -2.44 -0.97 0.34
N GLN A 114 -1.73 -1.61 -0.59
CA GLN A 114 -1.48 -3.06 -0.60
C GLN A 114 -0.14 -3.42 0.05
N LEU A 115 0.62 -2.40 0.48
CA LEU A 115 1.89 -2.59 1.16
C LEU A 115 1.66 -2.71 2.66
N GLU A 116 2.51 -3.50 3.31
CA GLU A 116 2.69 -3.48 4.75
C GLU A 116 3.57 -2.27 5.08
N LEU A 117 2.93 -1.23 5.62
CA LEU A 117 3.55 0.05 5.96
C LEU A 117 3.85 0.10 7.46
N CYS A 118 5.09 0.47 7.80
CA CYS A 118 5.51 0.71 9.19
C CYS A 118 6.08 2.11 9.30
N CYS A 119 5.48 2.95 10.16
CA CYS A 119 5.92 4.33 10.37
C CYS A 119 5.94 5.19 9.08
N ALA A 120 5.08 4.85 8.13
CA ALA A 120 4.89 5.58 6.87
C ALA A 120 3.47 6.16 6.80
N ASP A 121 3.36 7.33 6.19
CA ASP A 121 2.08 7.98 5.91
C ASP A 121 1.67 7.74 4.47
N ILE A 122 0.37 7.87 4.17
CA ILE A 122 -0.14 7.90 2.80
C ILE A 122 -0.62 9.33 2.50
N VAL A 123 -0.12 9.92 1.42
CA VAL A 123 -0.36 11.34 1.07
C VAL A 123 -0.82 11.49 -0.38
N GLU A 124 -1.59 12.54 -0.67
CA GLU A 124 -1.86 12.93 -2.05
C GLU A 124 -0.56 13.34 -2.74
N ASP A 125 -0.34 12.82 -3.94
CA ASP A 125 0.81 13.13 -4.78
C ASP A 125 0.42 13.02 -6.25
N HIS A 126 0.17 14.16 -6.89
CA HIS A 126 -0.29 14.19 -8.27
C HIS A 126 0.69 13.58 -9.29
N GLU A 127 1.99 13.50 -8.95
CA GLU A 127 3.01 12.85 -9.78
C GLU A 127 2.97 11.32 -9.68
N ALA A 128 2.35 10.75 -8.64
CA ALA A 128 2.19 9.31 -8.49
C ALA A 128 1.19 8.73 -9.50
N SER A 129 1.31 7.42 -9.75
CA SER A 129 0.57 6.71 -10.80
C SER A 129 -0.93 6.84 -10.64
N ASP A 130 -1.41 6.80 -9.41
CA ASP A 130 -2.82 6.88 -9.04
C ASP A 130 -3.16 8.16 -8.26
N GLY A 131 -2.22 9.09 -8.12
CA GLY A 131 -2.41 10.35 -7.40
C GLY A 131 -2.13 10.28 -5.90
N VAL A 132 -1.65 9.14 -5.38
CA VAL A 132 -1.34 8.93 -3.97
C VAL A 132 -0.01 8.18 -3.84
N SER A 133 0.70 8.40 -2.72
CA SER A 133 1.95 7.67 -2.43
C SER A 133 2.10 7.43 -0.93
N ALA A 134 2.77 6.34 -0.57
CA ALA A 134 3.32 6.21 0.77
C ALA A 134 4.58 7.08 0.89
N VAL A 135 4.81 7.67 2.07
CA VAL A 135 5.93 8.57 2.34
C VAL A 135 6.54 8.33 3.72
N MET A 136 7.85 8.49 3.81
CA MET A 136 8.60 8.46 5.07
C MET A 136 9.68 9.53 5.12
N PRO A 137 10.03 10.03 6.32
CA PRO A 137 11.23 10.83 6.51
C PRO A 137 12.50 10.06 6.14
N GLY A 138 13.45 10.72 5.48
CA GLY A 138 14.74 10.11 5.12
C GLY A 138 15.62 9.75 6.33
N SER A 139 15.37 10.40 7.47
CA SER A 139 16.02 10.11 8.76
C SER A 139 15.58 8.79 9.39
N SER A 140 14.47 8.19 8.93
CA SER A 140 14.00 6.89 9.43
C SER A 140 14.93 5.75 8.99
N LYS A 141 15.04 4.73 9.84
CA LYS A 141 15.75 3.47 9.56
C LYS A 141 14.81 2.25 9.47
N GLU A 142 13.52 2.49 9.61
CA GLU A 142 12.49 1.44 9.61
C GLU A 142 12.29 0.86 8.21
N TRP A 143 11.93 -0.42 8.15
CA TRP A 143 11.50 -1.10 6.92
C TRP A 143 10.07 -0.69 6.58
N GLY A 144 9.89 0.59 6.27
CA GLY A 144 8.54 1.15 6.27
C GLY A 144 7.72 0.91 5.03
N PHE A 145 8.28 0.27 3.99
CA PHE A 145 7.52 -0.20 2.83
C PHE A 145 7.84 -1.67 2.58
N SER A 146 6.87 -2.56 2.77
CA SER A 146 7.07 -3.98 2.46
C SER A 146 5.88 -4.59 1.73
N LEU A 147 6.14 -5.63 0.95
CA LEU A 147 5.12 -6.38 0.23
C LEU A 147 5.41 -7.87 0.39
N LYS A 148 4.48 -8.58 1.01
CA LYS A 148 4.52 -10.05 1.04
C LYS A 148 4.37 -10.60 -0.36
N VAL A 149 5.32 -11.43 -0.78
CA VAL A 149 5.33 -12.07 -2.09
C VAL A 149 4.54 -13.37 -1.99
N MET A 150 3.21 -13.26 -2.02
CA MET A 150 2.33 -14.43 -2.00
C MET A 150 1.70 -14.66 -3.38
N ASN A 151 1.66 -15.92 -3.81
CA ASN A 151 0.87 -16.38 -4.96
C ASN A 151 1.25 -15.78 -6.33
N LEU A 152 2.51 -15.38 -6.55
CA LEU A 152 2.96 -15.08 -7.91
C LEU A 152 2.88 -16.36 -8.78
N PRO A 153 2.41 -16.26 -10.04
CA PRO A 153 2.42 -17.39 -10.95
C PRO A 153 3.85 -17.87 -11.22
N LYS A 154 4.01 -19.17 -11.51
CA LYS A 154 5.30 -19.76 -11.87
C LYS A 154 6.00 -18.99 -13.00
N GLY A 155 7.29 -18.73 -12.81
CA GLY A 155 8.18 -18.05 -13.75
C GLY A 155 9.18 -17.12 -13.07
N VAL A 156 9.97 -16.46 -13.91
CA VAL A 156 10.98 -15.48 -13.51
C VAL A 156 10.40 -14.06 -13.63
N TRP A 157 10.54 -13.27 -12.57
CA TRP A 157 9.93 -11.96 -12.41
C TRP A 157 10.99 -10.93 -12.04
N ASP A 158 11.08 -9.86 -12.81
CA ASP A 158 11.81 -8.67 -12.42
C ASP A 158 10.95 -7.81 -11.49
N VAL A 159 11.52 -7.45 -10.34
CA VAL A 159 10.83 -6.67 -9.31
C VAL A 159 11.27 -5.22 -9.38
N TYR A 160 10.30 -4.31 -9.38
CA TYR A 160 10.53 -2.87 -9.43
C TYR A 160 9.71 -2.14 -8.36
N ALA A 161 10.16 -0.96 -7.98
CA ALA A 161 9.34 0.03 -7.31
C ALA A 161 9.45 1.38 -8.01
N ASP A 162 8.34 2.12 -8.09
CA ASP A 162 8.39 3.52 -8.52
C ASP A 162 8.63 4.40 -7.29
N VAL A 163 9.79 5.04 -7.24
CA VAL A 163 10.29 5.79 -6.07
C VAL A 163 10.57 7.23 -6.46
N LYS A 164 10.13 8.18 -5.61
CA LYS A 164 10.53 9.58 -5.65
C LYS A 164 11.31 9.91 -4.37
N ILE A 165 12.44 10.61 -4.50
CA ILE A 165 13.30 10.98 -3.37
C ILE A 165 13.45 12.49 -3.34
N GLU A 166 13.15 13.08 -2.18
CA GLU A 166 13.35 14.50 -1.93
C GLU A 166 14.61 14.70 -1.09
N MET A 167 15.57 15.43 -1.64
CA MET A 167 16.84 15.75 -0.99
C MET A 167 16.73 17.07 -0.22
N ASP A 168 17.36 17.15 0.95
CA ASP A 168 17.54 18.43 1.64
C ASP A 168 18.68 19.22 0.97
N LYS A 169 18.34 20.35 0.35
CA LYS A 169 19.29 21.19 -0.39
C LYS A 169 20.40 21.77 0.49
N LYS A 170 20.20 21.84 1.81
CA LYS A 170 21.20 22.36 2.75
C LYS A 170 22.40 21.43 2.94
N ASN A 171 22.24 20.14 2.67
CA ASN A 171 23.24 19.10 2.96
C ASN A 171 23.82 18.45 1.68
N LEU A 172 23.64 19.07 0.51
CA LEU A 172 24.10 18.54 -0.79
C LEU A 172 25.63 18.40 -0.90
N PHE A 173 26.39 19.18 -0.13
CA PHE A 173 27.86 19.14 -0.12
C PHE A 173 28.45 18.00 0.72
N ASP A 174 27.61 17.28 1.46
CA ASP A 174 28.02 16.16 2.31
C ASP A 174 27.99 14.87 1.46
N GLY A 175 29.14 14.57 0.82
CA GLY A 175 29.30 13.68 -0.32
C GLY A 175 28.56 12.32 -0.32
N ALA A 176 28.25 11.84 -1.54
CA ALA A 176 27.77 10.51 -1.93
C ALA A 176 27.14 9.64 -0.81
N ARG A 177 26.04 10.09 -0.21
CA ARG A 177 25.25 9.26 0.72
C ARG A 177 24.20 8.43 -0.02
N TRP A 178 23.79 7.34 0.62
CA TRP A 178 22.74 6.46 0.12
C TRP A 178 21.38 7.15 0.27
N ALA A 179 20.52 7.00 -0.72
CA ALA A 179 19.20 7.61 -0.77
C ALA A 179 18.07 6.63 -0.43
N LEU A 180 18.32 5.34 -0.58
CA LEU A 180 17.34 4.28 -0.37
C LEU A 180 18.06 2.98 -0.04
N ARG A 181 17.44 2.14 0.78
CA ARG A 181 17.80 0.74 0.96
C ARG A 181 16.64 -0.11 0.49
N TYR A 182 16.94 -1.22 -0.17
CA TYR A 182 15.90 -2.15 -0.62
C TYR A 182 16.39 -3.58 -0.62
N GLY A 183 15.45 -4.52 -0.68
CA GLY A 183 15.77 -5.92 -0.74
C GLY A 183 14.59 -6.83 -1.03
N ILE A 184 14.92 -8.10 -1.19
CA ILE A 184 14.01 -9.23 -1.33
C ILE A 184 14.52 -10.30 -0.36
N GLU A 185 13.69 -10.66 0.60
CA GLU A 185 14.00 -11.67 1.61
C GLU A 185 13.13 -12.92 1.42
N PRO A 186 13.66 -14.12 1.69
CA PRO A 186 15.07 -14.41 1.94
C PRO A 186 15.97 -14.30 0.70
N GLY A 187 17.19 -13.78 0.88
CA GLY A 187 18.36 -14.18 0.09
C GLY A 187 18.56 -13.58 -1.32
N VAL A 188 17.53 -13.07 -1.99
CA VAL A 188 17.64 -12.58 -3.38
C VAL A 188 18.32 -11.22 -3.48
N ALA A 189 18.05 -10.30 -2.55
CA ALA A 189 18.70 -8.99 -2.50
C ALA A 189 18.73 -8.48 -1.06
N LYS A 190 19.89 -8.53 -0.39
CA LYS A 190 19.99 -8.10 1.01
C LYS A 190 20.52 -6.68 1.13
N GLY A 191 19.62 -5.74 1.40
CA GLY A 191 19.96 -4.39 1.85
C GLY A 191 20.82 -3.61 0.86
N ILE A 192 20.54 -3.77 -0.44
CA ILE A 192 21.21 -3.02 -1.50
C ILE A 192 20.94 -1.54 -1.29
N LYS A 193 21.99 -0.74 -1.44
CA LYS A 193 21.93 0.71 -1.22
C LYS A 193 21.94 1.43 -2.55
N LEU A 194 21.01 2.36 -2.70
CA LEU A 194 20.89 3.19 -3.88
C LEU A 194 21.57 4.53 -3.65
N ARG A 195 22.42 4.97 -4.58
CA ARG A 195 23.09 6.28 -4.45
C ARG A 195 22.10 7.43 -4.66
N ALA A 196 22.37 8.55 -3.99
CA ALA A 196 21.62 9.79 -4.12
C ALA A 196 21.87 10.55 -5.44
N ASN A 197 21.64 9.88 -6.59
CA ASN A 197 21.65 10.52 -7.91
C ASN A 197 20.27 10.43 -8.57
N PHE A 198 19.25 10.96 -7.87
CA PHE A 198 17.87 10.99 -8.35
C PHE A 198 17.58 12.31 -9.05
N SER A 199 16.88 12.26 -10.19
CA SER A 199 16.23 13.47 -10.71
C SER A 199 14.95 13.76 -9.94
N LYS A 200 14.36 14.91 -10.26
CA LYS A 200 12.97 15.22 -9.92
C LYS A 200 12.02 14.11 -10.42
N GLY A 201 11.03 13.78 -9.59
CA GLY A 201 9.91 12.87 -9.90
C GLY A 201 10.16 11.39 -9.61
N TYR A 202 9.14 10.58 -9.91
CA TYR A 202 9.18 9.12 -9.74
C TYR A 202 10.08 8.44 -10.78
N ARG A 203 10.85 7.46 -10.33
CA ARG A 203 11.68 6.61 -11.18
C ARG A 203 11.53 5.13 -10.81
N PRO A 204 11.56 4.23 -11.80
CA PRO A 204 11.60 2.81 -11.54
C PRO A 204 12.97 2.42 -10.96
N VAL A 205 12.95 1.74 -9.82
CA VAL A 205 14.11 1.12 -9.19
C VAL A 205 13.95 -0.39 -9.33
N LYS A 206 14.85 -1.04 -10.06
CA LYS A 206 14.90 -2.52 -10.10
C LYS A 206 15.43 -3.02 -8.75
N ILE A 207 14.61 -3.74 -8.02
CA ILE A 207 14.94 -4.29 -6.70
C ILE A 207 15.71 -5.59 -6.84
N GLY A 208 15.29 -6.44 -7.79
CA GLY A 208 15.91 -7.74 -8.02
C GLY A 208 15.15 -8.56 -9.05
N THR A 209 15.44 -9.86 -9.06
CA THR A 209 14.78 -10.84 -9.93
C THR A 209 14.48 -12.08 -9.08
N ILE A 210 13.24 -12.56 -9.17
CA ILE A 210 12.74 -13.74 -8.44
C ILE A 210 12.42 -14.81 -9.47
N ASP A 211 12.96 -16.01 -9.31
CA ASP A 211 12.45 -17.21 -9.96
C ASP A 211 11.55 -17.97 -8.98
N THR A 212 10.24 -17.90 -9.18
CA THR A 212 9.26 -18.57 -8.30
C THR A 212 9.32 -20.10 -8.32
N ALA A 213 10.13 -20.71 -9.21
CA ALA A 213 10.38 -22.15 -9.20
C ALA A 213 11.47 -22.56 -8.21
N THR A 214 12.45 -21.69 -7.96
CA THR A 214 13.64 -21.99 -7.12
C THR A 214 13.74 -21.10 -5.89
N ASP A 215 13.26 -19.87 -5.99
CA ASP A 215 13.26 -18.89 -4.92
C ASP A 215 11.96 -19.01 -4.13
N ALA A 216 12.08 -18.90 -2.81
CA ALA A 216 10.95 -18.79 -1.89
C ALA A 216 10.99 -17.43 -1.17
N PRO A 217 10.78 -16.30 -1.88
CA PRO A 217 10.80 -14.98 -1.27
C PRO A 217 9.56 -14.81 -0.38
N ASP A 218 9.77 -14.32 0.83
CA ASP A 218 8.71 -13.96 1.77
C ASP A 218 8.20 -12.54 1.48
N PHE A 219 9.11 -11.58 1.29
CA PHE A 219 8.73 -10.18 1.07
C PHE A 219 9.78 -9.36 0.32
N VAL A 220 9.28 -8.35 -0.40
CA VAL A 220 10.05 -7.24 -0.95
C VAL A 220 9.99 -6.10 0.05
N TRP A 221 11.09 -5.38 0.27
CA TRP A 221 11.10 -4.23 1.18
C TRP A 221 11.93 -3.06 0.67
N LEU A 222 11.54 -1.85 1.10
CA LEU A 222 12.27 -0.61 0.93
C LEU A 222 12.31 0.13 2.27
N SER A 223 13.41 0.85 2.50
CA SER A 223 13.65 1.62 3.72
C SER A 223 14.32 2.93 3.35
N PRO A 224 13.96 4.04 4.02
CA PRO A 224 14.75 5.26 3.97
C PRO A 224 16.19 5.01 4.45
N PRO A 225 17.13 5.91 4.10
CA PRO A 225 18.55 5.65 4.31
C PRO A 225 19.04 5.95 5.73
N GLY A 226 18.19 6.47 6.62
CA GLY A 226 18.54 6.81 8.00
C GLY A 226 19.44 8.02 8.13
N ASN A 227 19.32 9.01 7.24
CA ASN A 227 20.13 10.23 7.26
C ASN A 227 19.31 11.48 6.88
N SER A 228 19.81 12.65 7.26
CA SER A 228 19.16 13.95 7.02
C SER A 228 19.41 14.56 5.63
N VAL A 229 20.21 13.91 4.79
CA VAL A 229 20.46 14.38 3.41
C VAL A 229 19.25 14.08 2.53
N VAL A 230 18.56 12.96 2.81
CA VAL A 230 17.22 12.70 2.28
C VAL A 230 16.20 13.31 3.24
N SER A 231 15.36 14.20 2.73
CA SER A 231 14.23 14.74 3.47
C SER A 231 13.10 13.72 3.54
N LYS A 232 12.70 13.17 2.37
CA LYS A 232 11.60 12.22 2.25
C LYS A 232 11.85 11.17 1.17
N VAL A 233 11.34 9.98 1.42
CA VAL A 233 11.24 8.88 0.45
C VAL A 233 9.77 8.61 0.19
N TYR A 234 9.38 8.59 -1.08
CA TYR A 234 8.03 8.29 -1.54
C TYR A 234 8.05 7.00 -2.34
N VAL A 235 7.09 6.11 -2.07
CA VAL A 235 6.86 4.87 -2.81
C VAL A 235 5.41 4.87 -3.31
N ASP A 236 5.26 4.92 -4.63
CA ASP A 236 3.97 4.87 -5.34
C ASP A 236 3.47 3.42 -5.38
N ARG A 237 4.30 2.52 -5.91
CA ARG A 237 3.95 1.11 -6.11
C ARG A 237 5.16 0.20 -6.18
N ILE A 238 4.94 -1.07 -5.90
CA ILE A 238 5.84 -2.20 -6.19
C ILE A 238 5.18 -3.04 -7.28
N TYR A 239 5.94 -3.45 -8.31
CA TYR A 239 5.42 -4.23 -9.41
C TYR A 239 6.40 -5.28 -9.91
N PHE A 240 5.82 -6.33 -10.49
CA PHE A 240 6.53 -7.49 -11.01
C PHE A 240 6.30 -7.55 -12.51
N VAL A 241 7.37 -7.71 -13.28
CA VAL A 241 7.30 -7.85 -14.73
C VAL A 241 7.88 -9.21 -15.09
N LYS A 242 7.11 -10.01 -15.82
CA LYS A 242 7.55 -11.34 -16.22
C LYS A 242 8.75 -11.20 -17.17
N ARG A 243 9.85 -11.85 -16.83
CA ARG A 243 11.03 -11.91 -17.68
C ARG A 243 10.70 -12.79 -18.90
N ARG A 244 10.99 -12.26 -20.08
CA ARG A 244 10.84 -13.00 -21.35
C ARG A 244 12.07 -13.83 -21.62
#